data_AF-S4PPE7-F1
#
_entry.id   AF-S4PPE7-F1
#
_cell.length_a   1.000
_cell.length_b   1.000
_cell.length_c   1.000
_cell.angle_alpha   90.00
_cell.angle_beta   90.00
_cell.angle_gamma   90.00
#
_symmetry.space_group_name_H-M   'P 1'
#
loop_
_entity.id
_entity.type
_entity.pdbx_description
1 polymer ?
#
loop_
_entity_poly.entity_id
_entity_poly.type
_entity_poly.pdbx_seq_one_letter_code
_entity_poly.pdbx_strand_id
1 'polypeptide(L)' 'GINGSFLVRESESSPGQRSISLRYEGRVYHYRINEDSDGKVYVTSESKFGTLAELVHHHSVLGDGLITQLLYPAPKRN' A
#
# COMPACT_ATOMS: atom_id res chain seq x y z
N GLY A 1 -15.41 -5.09 5.58
CA GLY A 1 -14.08 -5.43 5.00
C GLY A 1 -13.53 -6.61 5.76
N ILE A 2 -12.82 -7.49 5.07
CA ILE A 2 -12.20 -8.71 5.62
C ILE A 2 -10.69 -8.48 5.80
N ASN A 3 -9.99 -9.42 6.46
CA ASN A 3 -8.54 -9.35 6.58
C ASN A 3 -7.90 -9.36 5.19
N GLY A 4 -6.90 -8.50 4.98
CA GLY A 4 -6.28 -8.31 3.67
C GLY A 4 -7.07 -7.38 2.73
N SER A 5 -8.22 -6.82 3.17
CA SER A 5 -8.87 -5.74 2.41
C SER A 5 -8.00 -4.49 2.41
N PHE A 6 -7.71 -3.95 1.23
CA PHE A 6 -6.83 -2.79 1.10
C PHE A 6 -7.30 -1.78 0.05
N LEU A 7 -6.86 -0.54 0.17
CA LEU A 7 -6.99 0.46 -0.91
C LEU A 7 -5.78 1.38 -0.93
N VAL A 8 -5.43 1.84 -2.12
CA VAL A 8 -4.46 2.92 -2.31
C VAL A 8 -5.22 4.24 -2.43
N ARG A 9 -4.88 5.21 -1.58
CA ARG A 9 -5.48 6.55 -1.55
C ARG A 9 -4.43 7.63 -1.63
N GLU A 10 -4.86 8.82 -2.00
CA GLU A 10 -4.06 10.03 -1.82
C GLU A 10 -4.04 10.43 -0.35
N SER A 11 -2.97 11.10 0.06
CA SER A 11 -2.85 11.67 1.39
C SER A 11 -3.59 12.99 1.46
N GLU A 12 -4.60 13.06 2.32
CA GLU A 12 -5.37 14.29 2.56
C GLU A 12 -4.52 15.40 3.20
N SER A 13 -3.50 15.03 3.97
CA SER A 13 -2.60 15.97 4.66
C SER A 13 -1.33 16.30 3.87
N SER A 14 -1.06 15.61 2.76
CA SER A 14 0.17 15.81 1.98
C SER A 14 -0.12 15.61 0.50
N PRO A 15 -0.51 16.68 -0.21
CA PRO A 15 -0.80 16.63 -1.64
C PRO A 15 0.32 15.95 -2.41
N GLY A 16 -0.02 15.01 -3.29
CA GLY A 16 0.92 14.23 -4.09
C GLY A 16 1.48 12.97 -3.41
N GLN A 17 1.25 12.77 -2.11
CA GLN A 17 1.64 11.53 -1.42
C GLN A 17 0.54 10.48 -1.48
N ARG A 18 0.92 9.21 -1.56
CA ARG A 18 -0.02 8.08 -1.56
C ARG A 18 0.18 7.20 -0.34
N SER A 19 -0.90 6.54 0.08
CA SER A 19 -0.88 5.60 1.20
C SER A 19 -1.73 4.37 0.91
N ILE A 20 -1.32 3.23 1.45
CA ILE A 20 -2.10 1.99 1.49
C ILE A 20 -2.85 1.96 2.82
N SER A 21 -4.16 1.80 2.77
CA SER A 21 -4.96 1.46 3.95
C SER A 21 -5.26 -0.02 3.91
N LEU A 22 -4.80 -0.79 4.91
CA LEU A 22 -4.90 -2.24 4.98
C LEU A 22 -5.66 -2.66 6.23
N ARG A 23 -6.68 -3.50 6.08
CA ARG A 23 -7.48 -4.03 7.19
C ARG A 23 -6.94 -5.38 7.65
N TYR A 24 -6.70 -5.50 8.96
CA TYR A 24 -6.30 -6.74 9.60
C TYR A 24 -6.83 -6.80 11.03
N GLU A 25 -7.44 -7.92 11.42
CA GLU A 25 -7.99 -8.18 12.76
C GLU A 25 -8.88 -7.04 13.29
N GLY A 26 -9.76 -6.55 12.42
CA GLY A 26 -10.70 -5.47 12.76
C GLY A 26 -10.09 -4.07 12.83
N ARG A 27 -8.77 -3.92 12.69
CA ARG A 27 -8.04 -2.64 12.66
C ARG A 27 -7.65 -2.25 11.25
N VAL A 28 -7.40 -0.95 11.04
CA VAL A 28 -6.88 -0.41 9.78
C VAL A 28 -5.49 0.15 10.01
N TYR A 29 -4.54 -0.28 9.19
CA TYR A 29 -3.15 0.15 9.18
C TYR A 29 -2.92 1.02 7.95
N HIS A 30 -2.20 2.13 8.12
CA HIS A 30 -1.87 3.05 7.04
C HIS A 30 -0.37 3.02 6.77
N TYR A 31 0.00 2.61 5.56
CA TYR A 31 1.38 2.57 5.10
C TYR A 31 1.60 3.68 4.08
N ARG A 32 2.60 4.52 4.31
CA ARG A 32 2.98 5.54 3.34
C ARG A 32 3.72 4.89 2.17
N ILE A 33 3.36 5.27 0.95
CA ILE A 33 4.12 4.94 -0.24
C ILE A 33 5.10 6.09 -0.47
N ASN A 34 6.39 5.80 -0.34
CA ASN A 34 7.46 6.72 -0.61
C ASN A 34 7.93 6.55 -2.05
N GLU A 35 8.62 7.57 -2.55
CA GLU A 35 9.26 7.58 -3.86
C GLU A 35 10.70 8.06 -3.66
N ASP A 36 11.67 7.36 -4.26
CA ASP A 36 13.07 7.80 -4.23
C ASP A 36 13.43 8.72 -5.40
N SER A 37 14.69 9.17 -5.45
CA SER A 37 15.18 10.07 -6.50
C SER A 37 15.15 9.44 -7.90
N ASP A 38 15.09 8.12 -8.00
CA ASP A 38 15.03 7.38 -9.27
C ASP A 38 13.57 7.12 -9.70
N GLY A 39 12.60 7.66 -8.96
CA GLY A 39 11.17 7.48 -9.22
C GLY A 39 10.63 6.11 -8.80
N LYS A 40 11.39 5.32 -8.02
CA LYS A 40 10.92 4.02 -7.55
C LYS A 40 10.03 4.19 -6.33
N VAL A 41 8.91 3.48 -6.32
CA VAL A 41 7.92 3.50 -5.24
C VAL A 41 8.12 2.36 -4.26
N TYR A 42 7.92 2.61 -2.96
CA TYR A 42 8.11 1.62 -1.92
C TYR A 42 7.35 1.91 -0.63
N VAL A 43 7.02 0.87 0.13
CA VAL A 43 6.56 1.00 1.52
C VAL A 43 7.73 0.81 2.49
N THR A 44 8.61 -0.16 2.20
CA THR A 44 9.85 -0.47 2.92
C THR A 44 11.05 -0.18 2.03
N SER A 45 12.13 0.40 2.57
CA SER A 45 13.31 0.77 1.80
C SER A 45 14.01 -0.40 1.10
N GLU A 46 13.76 -1.61 1.60
CA GLU A 46 14.27 -2.90 1.17
C GLU A 46 13.63 -3.37 -0.14
N SER A 47 12.39 -2.94 -0.42
CA SER A 47 11.58 -3.42 -1.55
C SER A 47 11.03 -2.26 -2.36
N LYS A 48 11.74 -1.93 -3.45
CA LYS A 48 11.46 -0.81 -4.34
C LYS A 48 11.01 -1.26 -5.72
N PHE A 49 10.00 -0.60 -6.26
CA PHE A 49 9.32 -1.00 -7.49
C PHE A 49 9.26 0.15 -8.50
N GLY A 50 9.21 -0.16 -9.79
CA GLY A 50 9.10 0.86 -10.83
C GLY A 50 7.68 1.42 -10.95
N THR A 51 6.67 0.65 -10.53
CA THR A 51 5.27 1.10 -10.59
C THR A 51 4.50 0.73 -9.32
N LEU A 52 3.41 1.47 -9.08
CA LEU A 52 2.46 1.15 -8.01
C LEU A 52 1.83 -0.25 -8.20
N ALA A 53 1.63 -0.67 -9.44
CA ALA A 53 1.06 -1.98 -9.74
C ALA A 53 1.99 -3.12 -9.32
N GLU A 54 3.30 -2.98 -9.60
CA GLU A 54 4.33 -3.93 -9.16
C GLU A 54 4.41 -4.02 -7.64
N LEU A 55 4.39 -2.87 -6.96
CA LEU A 55 4.37 -2.82 -5.49
C LEU A 55 3.18 -3.59 -4.93
N VAL A 56 1.98 -3.31 -5.45
CA VAL A 56 0.75 -3.99 -4.98
C VAL A 56 0.80 -5.48 -5.30
N HIS A 57 1.30 -5.86 -6.47
CA HIS A 57 1.42 -7.26 -6.86
C HIS A 57 2.37 -8.03 -5.94
N HIS A 58 3.56 -7.50 -5.66
CA HIS A 58 4.51 -8.11 -4.72
C HIS A 58 3.86 -8.30 -3.35
N HIS A 59 3.24 -7.25 -2.82
CA HIS A 59 2.61 -7.29 -1.51
C HIS A 59 1.31 -8.13 -1.46
N SER A 60 0.76 -8.55 -2.60
CA SER A 60 -0.37 -9.49 -2.67
C SER A 60 0.06 -10.95 -2.45
N VAL A 61 1.33 -11.27 -2.72
CA VAL A 61 1.90 -12.61 -2.54
C VAL A 61 2.62 -12.72 -1.20
N LEU A 62 3.36 -11.67 -0.80
CA LEU A 62 4.18 -11.63 0.41
C LEU A 62 3.91 -10.35 1.21
N GLY A 63 3.78 -10.44 2.53
CA GLY A 63 3.57 -9.23 3.36
C GLY A 63 4.75 -8.26 3.27
N ASP A 64 5.97 -8.77 3.36
CA ASP A 64 7.24 -8.05 3.17
C ASP A 64 7.29 -6.67 3.86
N GLY A 65 7.02 -6.65 5.17
CA GLY A 65 6.95 -5.43 5.99
C GLY A 65 5.54 -4.90 6.25
N LEU A 66 4.52 -5.40 5.53
CA LEU A 66 3.12 -5.20 5.88
C LEU A 66 2.67 -6.22 6.93
N ILE A 67 1.63 -5.86 7.69
CA ILE A 67 1.04 -6.75 8.72
C ILE A 67 0.42 -8.02 8.10
N THR A 68 -0.04 -7.94 6.86
CA THR A 68 -0.57 -9.06 6.07
C THR A 68 -0.50 -8.73 4.57
N GLN A 69 -0.79 -9.70 3.71
CA GLN A 69 -0.83 -9.48 2.26
C GLN A 69 -1.99 -8.59 1.81
N LEU A 70 -1.80 -7.94 0.66
CA LEU A 70 -2.82 -7.17 -0.05
C LEU A 70 -3.72 -8.10 -0.87
N LEU A 71 -4.74 -8.66 -0.23
CA LEU A 71 -5.56 -9.73 -0.83
C LEU A 71 -6.79 -9.21 -1.59
N TYR A 72 -7.50 -8.24 -1.01
CA TYR A 72 -8.81 -7.83 -1.50
C TYR A 72 -8.83 -6.32 -1.78
N PRO A 73 -8.66 -5.88 -3.04
CA PRO A 73 -8.74 -4.46 -3.36
C PRO A 73 -10.16 -3.95 -3.07
N ALA A 74 -10.25 -2.95 -2.22
CA ALA A 74 -11.49 -2.26 -1.94
C ALA A 74 -11.71 -1.17 -3.01
N PRO A 75 -12.96 -0.96 -3.46
CA PRO A 75 -13.26 0.09 -4.42
C PRO A 75 -12.87 1.46 -3.83
N LYS A 76 -12.19 2.28 -4.64
CA LYS A 76 -12.05 3.71 -4.35
C LYS A 76 -13.47 4.29 -4.34
N ARG A 77 -14.00 4.65 -3.18
CA ARG A 77 -15.20 5.48 -3.12
C ARG A 77 -14.77 6.88 -3.57
N ASN A 78 -15.18 7.24 -4.79
CA ASN A 78 -15.19 8.63 -5.26
C ASN A 78 -16.15 9.46 -4.41
#